data_AF-A0A1Q3CY81-F1
#
_entry.id   AF-A0A1Q3CY81-F1
#
_cell.length_a   1.000
_cell.length_b   1.000
_cell.length_c   1.000
_cell.angle_alpha   90.00
_cell.angle_beta   90.00
_cell.angle_gamma   90.00
#
_symmetry.space_group_name_H-M   'P 1'
#
loop_
_entity.id
_entity.type
_entity.pdbx_description
1 polymer ?
#
loop_
_entity_poly.entity_id
_entity_poly.type
_entity_poly.pdbx_seq_one_letter_code
_entity_poly.pdbx_strand_id
1 'polypeptide(L)'
;MIFILPVFVLKKCVSILRIFLWFGVGDAKRADTVAWELCHPKEEGGLGIKNMRAWNKAAIMQLGWEIVTRKESMWVRWCYQVLLKDKSFWAAKVTSICSWSWRRVLLLRDSVATRLVYSIGDGGSTSLWLDPWFNGVFIISRYGN
;
A
#
# COMPACT_ATOMS: atom_id res chain seq x y z
N MET A 1 -2.44 -0.71 -14.02
CA MET A 1 -2.55 0.51 -13.21
C MET A 1 -3.41 0.21 -12.01
N ILE A 2 -2.90 0.36 -10.79
CA ILE A 2 -3.62 0.03 -9.55
C ILE A 2 -4.11 1.34 -8.93
N PHE A 3 -5.40 1.42 -8.64
CA PHE A 3 -6.01 2.63 -8.10
C PHE A 3 -6.08 2.57 -6.57
N ILE A 4 -5.57 3.62 -5.90
CA ILE A 4 -5.66 3.74 -4.44
C ILE A 4 -7.05 4.27 -4.09
N LEU A 5 -7.83 3.47 -3.37
CA LEU A 5 -9.16 3.88 -2.93
C LEU A 5 -9.07 4.71 -1.64
N PRO A 6 -9.71 5.90 -1.60
CA PRO A 6 -9.88 6.65 -0.37
C PRO A 6 -10.59 5.82 0.69
N VAL A 7 -10.18 5.97 1.95
CA VAL A 7 -10.77 5.22 3.08
C VAL A 7 -12.28 5.43 3.17
N PHE A 8 -12.76 6.62 2.83
CA PHE A 8 -14.19 6.91 2.78
C PHE A 8 -14.94 6.09 1.72
N VAL A 9 -14.35 5.94 0.53
CA VAL A 9 -14.93 5.11 -0.55
C VAL A 9 -14.96 3.65 -0.10
N LEU A 10 -13.89 3.15 0.51
CA LEU A 10 -13.86 1.80 1.08
C LEU A 10 -14.97 1.59 2.13
N LYS A 11 -15.16 2.57 3.04
CA LYS A 11 -16.23 2.52 4.04
C LYS A 11 -17.61 2.46 3.40
N LYS A 12 -17.85 3.25 2.34
CA LYS A 12 -19.10 3.21 1.58
C LYS A 12 -19.33 1.86 0.91
N CYS A 13 -18.31 1.32 0.22
CA CYS A 13 -18.40 0.00 -0.41
C CYS A 13 -18.70 -1.10 0.63
N VAL A 14 -17.99 -1.10 1.76
CA VAL A 14 -18.24 -2.05 2.84
C VAL A 14 -19.65 -1.88 3.39
N SER A 15 -20.12 -0.64 3.61
CA SER A 15 -21.48 -0.35 4.09
C SER A 15 -22.54 -0.89 3.14
N ILE A 16 -22.43 -0.64 1.83
CA ILE A 16 -23.34 -1.17 0.80
C ILE A 16 -23.38 -2.70 0.84
N LEU A 17 -22.22 -3.34 0.94
CA LEU A 17 -22.14 -4.80 1.04
C LEU A 17 -22.79 -5.33 2.33
N ARG A 18 -22.64 -4.64 3.47
CA ARG A 18 -23.31 -5.04 4.71
C ARG A 18 -24.82 -4.97 4.58
N ILE A 19 -25.33 -3.87 4.03
CA ILE A 19 -26.75 -3.63 3.86
C ILE A 19 -27.33 -4.73 2.96
N PHE A 20 -26.69 -4.97 1.82
CA PHE A 20 -27.11 -6.02 0.89
C PHE A 20 -27.14 -7.40 1.55
N LEU A 21 -26.09 -7.76 2.29
CA LEU A 21 -25.95 -9.11 2.85
C LEU A 21 -26.94 -9.38 4.00
N TRP A 22 -27.19 -8.38 4.86
CA TRP A 22 -27.97 -8.58 6.08
C TRP A 22 -29.43 -8.11 5.99
N PHE A 23 -29.73 -7.14 5.12
CA PHE A 23 -31.03 -6.47 5.08
C PHE A 23 -31.63 -6.39 3.67
N GLY A 24 -30.93 -6.87 2.65
CA GLY A 24 -31.36 -6.76 1.26
C GLY A 24 -31.37 -5.31 0.73
N VAL A 25 -32.04 -5.10 -0.40
CA VAL A 25 -32.13 -3.78 -1.05
C VAL A 25 -33.32 -3.02 -0.44
N GLY A 26 -33.11 -2.28 0.65
CA GLY A 26 -34.15 -1.40 1.19
C GLY A 26 -33.93 -0.83 2.59
N ASP A 27 -33.23 -1.53 3.47
CA ASP A 27 -33.18 -1.17 4.90
C ASP A 27 -31.76 -0.87 5.40
N ALA A 28 -31.25 0.31 5.01
CA ALA A 28 -29.88 0.72 5.29
C ALA A 28 -29.60 1.08 6.77
N LYS A 29 -30.63 1.33 7.58
CA LYS A 29 -30.50 1.92 8.93
C LYS A 29 -30.00 0.94 10.02
N ARG A 30 -29.98 -0.38 9.78
CA ARG A 30 -29.62 -1.40 10.79
C ARG A 30 -28.23 -2.03 10.60
N ALA A 31 -27.50 -1.66 9.54
CA ALA A 31 -26.26 -2.33 9.13
C ALA A 31 -25.00 -2.00 9.95
N ASP A 32 -25.04 -1.00 10.83
CA ASP A 32 -23.87 -0.62 11.66
C ASP A 32 -23.73 -1.46 12.95
N THR A 33 -24.72 -2.28 13.27
CA THR A 33 -24.77 -3.06 14.52
C THR A 33 -24.18 -4.47 14.42
N VAL A 34 -23.88 -4.95 13.21
CA VAL A 34 -23.40 -6.33 12.99
C VAL A 34 -21.89 -6.33 12.82
N ALA A 35 -21.20 -7.15 13.63
CA ALA A 35 -19.76 -7.33 13.57
C ALA A 35 -19.34 -7.79 12.15
N TRP A 36 -18.38 -7.07 11.55
CA TRP A 36 -17.87 -7.34 10.20
C TRP A 36 -16.67 -8.31 10.24
N GLU A 37 -16.83 -9.44 10.93
CA GLU A 37 -15.85 -10.53 11.03
C GLU A 37 -15.99 -11.56 9.88
N LEU A 38 -16.74 -11.18 8.85
CA LEU A 38 -17.03 -12.04 7.69
C LEU A 38 -15.86 -12.20 6.72
N CYS A 39 -14.76 -11.47 6.95
CA CYS A 39 -13.59 -11.47 6.08
C CYS A 39 -12.65 -12.66 6.28
N HIS A 40 -12.96 -13.55 7.22
CA HIS A 40 -12.24 -14.79 7.43
C HIS A 40 -12.59 -15.84 6.36
N PRO A 41 -11.70 -16.81 6.08
CA PRO A 41 -12.01 -17.99 5.30
C PRO A 41 -13.25 -18.72 5.83
N LYS A 42 -13.95 -19.45 4.95
CA LYS A 42 -15.11 -20.27 5.36
C LYS A 42 -14.75 -21.32 6.41
N GLU A 43 -13.51 -21.83 6.33
CA GLU A 43 -12.94 -22.79 7.28
C GLU A 43 -12.81 -22.22 8.70
N GLU A 44 -12.64 -20.89 8.83
CA GLU A 44 -12.56 -20.18 10.11
C GLU A 44 -13.92 -19.60 10.55
N GLY A 45 -15.02 -20.04 9.93
CA GLY A 45 -16.37 -19.54 10.24
C GLY A 45 -16.72 -18.19 9.61
N GLY A 46 -15.87 -17.66 8.71
CA GLY A 46 -16.14 -16.46 7.94
C GLY A 46 -16.94 -16.72 6.65
N LEU A 47 -17.23 -15.66 5.89
CA LEU A 47 -17.96 -15.74 4.61
C LEU A 47 -17.01 -15.75 3.40
N GLY A 48 -15.70 -15.66 3.62
CA GLY A 48 -14.68 -15.57 2.56
C GLY A 48 -14.69 -14.22 1.82
N ILE A 49 -15.34 -13.19 2.37
CA ILE A 49 -15.41 -11.87 1.75
C ILE A 49 -14.07 -11.17 1.91
N LYS A 50 -13.43 -10.74 0.81
CA LYS A 50 -12.12 -10.11 0.89
C LYS A 50 -12.14 -8.83 1.73
N ASN A 51 -11.23 -8.71 2.70
CA ASN A 51 -11.07 -7.50 3.48
C ASN A 51 -10.58 -6.35 2.57
N MET A 52 -11.47 -5.43 2.22
CA MET A 52 -11.18 -4.30 1.33
C MET A 52 -10.08 -3.38 1.85
N ARG A 53 -9.96 -3.23 3.18
CA ARG A 53 -8.89 -2.41 3.78
C ARG A 53 -7.54 -3.08 3.58
N ALA A 54 -7.46 -4.39 3.84
CA ALA A 54 -6.25 -5.17 3.61
C ALA A 54 -5.87 -5.17 2.13
N TRP A 55 -6.85 -5.34 1.23
CA TRP A 55 -6.62 -5.30 -0.21
C TRP A 55 -6.13 -3.94 -0.69
N ASN A 56 -6.73 -2.84 -0.23
CA ASN A 56 -6.25 -1.50 -0.57
C ASN A 56 -4.84 -1.23 -0.02
N LYS A 57 -4.52 -1.72 1.18
CA LYS A 57 -3.16 -1.64 1.73
C LYS A 57 -2.17 -2.39 0.83
N ALA A 58 -2.50 -3.61 0.42
CA ALA A 58 -1.69 -4.41 -0.49
C ALA A 58 -1.51 -3.73 -1.86
N ALA A 59 -2.58 -3.14 -2.41
CA ALA A 59 -2.55 -2.36 -3.65
C ALA A 59 -1.59 -1.17 -3.57
N ILE A 60 -1.60 -0.42 -2.46
CA ILE A 60 -0.65 0.68 -2.25
C ILE A 60 0.79 0.16 -2.11
N MET A 61 0.98 -0.94 -1.38
CA MET A 61 2.29 -1.58 -1.24
C MET A 61 2.83 -2.06 -2.59
N GLN A 62 1.97 -2.58 -3.47
CA GLN A 62 2.34 -2.98 -4.82
C GLN A 62 2.79 -1.78 -5.67
N LEU A 63 2.15 -0.62 -5.54
CA LEU A 63 2.63 0.60 -6.21
C LEU A 63 4.02 1.03 -5.70
N GLY A 64 4.25 0.97 -4.38
CA GLY A 64 5.57 1.21 -3.80
C GLY A 64 6.61 0.23 -4.34
N TRP A 65 6.25 -1.05 -4.43
CA TRP A 65 7.11 -2.09 -5.01
C TRP A 65 7.49 -1.81 -6.46
N GLU A 66 6.53 -1.43 -7.31
CA GLU A 66 6.81 -1.11 -8.73
C GLU A 66 7.80 0.05 -8.88
N ILE A 67 7.78 1.02 -7.96
CA ILE A 67 8.72 2.14 -7.93
C ILE A 67 10.11 1.66 -7.50
N VAL A 68 10.18 0.84 -6.46
CA VAL A 68 11.43 0.28 -5.92
C VAL A 68 12.12 -0.60 -6.97
N THR A 69 11.38 -1.49 -7.63
CA THR A 69 11.93 -2.37 -8.68
C THR A 69 12.16 -1.67 -10.01
N ARG A 70 11.96 -0.34 -10.07
CA ARG A 70 12.06 0.47 -11.30
C ARG A 70 11.35 -0.17 -12.49
N LYS A 71 10.15 -0.70 -12.28
CA LYS A 71 9.38 -1.37 -13.32
C LYS A 71 9.24 -0.44 -14.53
N GLU A 72 9.54 -0.95 -15.72
CA GLU A 72 9.43 -0.20 -16.97
C GLU A 72 7.97 0.13 -17.29
N SER A 73 7.50 1.22 -16.71
CA SER A 73 6.15 1.73 -16.91
C SER A 73 6.18 3.25 -16.93
N MET A 74 5.28 3.82 -17.72
CA MET A 74 5.15 5.26 -17.85
C MET A 74 4.85 5.93 -16.50
N TRP A 75 4.04 5.25 -15.66
CA TRP A 75 3.74 5.66 -14.29
C TRP A 75 5.01 5.76 -13.42
N VAL A 76 5.84 4.72 -13.40
CA VAL A 76 7.08 4.72 -12.59
C VAL A 76 8.03 5.80 -13.08
N ARG A 77 8.22 5.95 -14.40
CA ARG A 77 9.05 7.03 -14.98
C ARG A 77 8.54 8.42 -14.56
N TRP A 78 7.23 8.63 -14.62
CA TRP A 78 6.60 9.88 -14.17
C TRP A 78 6.81 10.11 -12.66
N CYS A 79 6.71 9.07 -11.82
CA CYS A 79 7.02 9.19 -10.39
C CYS A 79 8.47 9.64 -10.16
N TYR A 80 9.43 9.08 -10.89
CA TYR A 80 10.83 9.48 -10.77
C TYR A 80 11.07 10.92 -11.23
N GLN A 81 10.44 11.35 -12.33
CA GLN A 81 10.62 12.70 -12.86
C GLN A 81 9.90 13.78 -12.02
N VAL A 82 8.65 13.53 -11.61
CA VAL A 82 7.79 14.56 -11.01
C VAL A 82 7.78 14.50 -9.49
N LEU A 83 7.65 13.30 -8.92
CA LEU A 83 7.45 13.14 -7.48
C LEU A 83 8.76 12.99 -6.71
N LEU A 84 9.69 12.19 -7.23
CA LEU A 84 10.98 11.93 -6.59
C LEU A 84 12.08 12.88 -7.07
N LYS A 85 11.99 13.42 -8.29
CA LYS A 85 13.02 14.24 -8.94
C LYS A 85 14.38 13.54 -8.93
N ASP A 86 14.39 12.29 -9.40
CA ASP A 86 15.55 11.37 -9.43
C ASP A 86 16.20 11.07 -8.07
N LYS A 87 15.50 11.36 -6.96
CA LYS A 87 15.94 10.97 -5.61
C LYS A 87 15.49 9.55 -5.28
N SER A 88 16.18 8.94 -4.30
CA SER A 88 15.77 7.64 -3.76
C SER A 88 14.35 7.71 -3.17
N PHE A 89 13.53 6.71 -3.51
CA PHE A 89 12.20 6.52 -2.95
C PHE A 89 12.22 6.45 -1.40
N TRP A 90 13.25 5.81 -0.84
CA TRP A 90 13.41 5.65 0.60
C TRP A 90 13.77 6.95 1.31
N ALA A 91 14.51 7.83 0.64
CA ALA A 91 14.91 9.13 1.17
C ALA A 91 13.85 10.23 0.96
N ALA A 92 12.78 9.95 0.20
CA ALA A 92 11.74 10.92 -0.10
C ALA A 92 11.00 11.37 1.18
N LYS A 93 10.86 12.68 1.39
CA LYS A 93 10.15 13.24 2.55
C LYS A 93 8.65 13.31 2.28
N VAL A 94 7.85 13.02 3.32
CA VAL A 94 6.40 13.28 3.29
C VAL A 94 6.18 14.78 3.52
N THR A 95 5.78 15.50 2.48
CA THR A 95 5.49 16.95 2.57
C THR A 95 3.99 17.23 2.71
N SER A 96 3.61 18.41 3.21
CA SER A 96 2.21 18.84 3.28
C SER A 96 1.57 19.05 1.90
N ILE A 97 2.39 19.39 0.90
CA ILE A 97 1.96 19.73 -0.47
C ILE A 97 1.72 18.48 -1.34
N CYS A 98 2.18 17.29 -0.92
CA CYS A 98 1.96 16.09 -1.73
C CYS A 98 0.49 15.64 -1.78
N SER A 99 0.11 15.01 -2.90
CA SER A 99 -1.22 14.44 -3.09
C SER A 99 -1.53 13.38 -2.04
N TRP A 100 -2.82 13.23 -1.70
CA TRP A 100 -3.25 12.27 -0.69
C TRP A 100 -2.82 10.83 -1.03
N SER A 101 -2.89 10.44 -2.30
CA SER A 101 -2.47 9.14 -2.79
C SER A 101 -0.97 8.93 -2.62
N TRP A 102 -0.15 9.91 -3.02
CA TRP A 102 1.31 9.82 -2.87
C TRP A 102 1.74 9.76 -1.40
N ARG A 103 1.10 10.56 -0.55
CA ARG A 103 1.30 10.49 0.90
C ARG A 103 1.05 9.08 1.44
N ARG A 104 0.02 8.39 0.97
CA ARG A 104 -0.26 7.01 1.39
C ARG A 104 0.78 6.01 0.92
N VAL A 105 1.33 6.18 -0.28
CA VAL A 105 2.45 5.36 -0.78
C VAL A 105 3.67 5.54 0.12
N LEU A 106 4.07 6.79 0.40
CA LEU A 106 5.21 7.08 1.26
C LEU A 106 5.03 6.56 2.70
N LEU A 107 3.84 6.70 3.28
CA LEU A 107 3.55 6.22 4.64
C LEU A 107 3.58 4.68 4.75
N LEU A 108 3.35 3.95 3.66
CA LEU A 108 3.41 2.49 3.65
C LEU A 108 4.77 1.95 3.21
N ARG A 109 5.76 2.81 2.93
CA ARG A 109 7.09 2.38 2.49
C ARG A 109 7.77 1.46 3.51
N ASP A 110 7.62 1.72 4.81
CA ASP A 110 8.28 0.91 5.84
C ASP A 110 7.69 -0.51 5.85
N SER A 111 6.37 -0.63 5.63
CA SER A 111 5.71 -1.93 5.46
C SER A 111 6.16 -2.67 4.20
N VAL A 112 6.53 -1.94 3.14
CA VAL A 112 7.15 -2.53 1.96
C VAL A 112 8.57 -2.99 2.30
N ALA A 113 9.39 -2.13 2.90
CA ALA A 113 10.79 -2.37 3.27
C ALA A 113 11.00 -3.65 4.10
N THR A 114 10.12 -3.91 5.08
CA THR A 114 10.20 -5.12 5.91
C THR A 114 9.97 -6.41 5.12
N ARG A 115 9.32 -6.34 3.95
CA ARG A 115 8.96 -7.49 3.11
C ARG A 115 9.82 -7.61 1.86
N LEU A 116 10.87 -6.79 1.74
CA LEU A 116 11.77 -6.84 0.59
C LEU A 116 12.88 -7.85 0.79
N VAL A 117 13.15 -8.58 -0.29
CA VAL A 117 14.33 -9.43 -0.43
C VAL A 117 15.05 -8.96 -1.68
N TYR A 118 16.31 -8.56 -1.53
CA TYR A 118 17.12 -8.07 -2.63
C TYR A 118 17.91 -9.22 -3.25
N SER A 119 17.81 -9.35 -4.58
CA SER A 119 18.74 -10.14 -5.37
C SER A 119 19.75 -9.18 -5.98
N ILE A 120 21.00 -9.24 -5.52
CA ILE A 120 22.06 -8.36 -6.02
C ILE A 120 22.51 -8.89 -7.39
N GLY A 121 22.31 -8.09 -8.43
CA GLY A 121 22.85 -8.32 -9.76
C GLY A 121 24.19 -7.60 -9.95
N ASP A 122 24.26 -6.76 -10.97
CA ASP A 122 25.42 -5.91 -11.31
C ASP A 122 25.57 -4.65 -10.42
N GLY A 123 24.61 -4.41 -9.52
CA GLY A 123 24.60 -3.26 -8.61
C GLY A 123 24.13 -1.94 -9.22
N GLY A 124 23.80 -1.88 -10.52
CA GLY A 124 23.43 -0.64 -11.21
C GLY A 124 22.06 -0.07 -10.80
N SER A 125 21.18 -0.90 -10.25
CA SER A 125 19.81 -0.54 -9.85
C SER A 125 19.61 -0.43 -8.34
N THR A 126 20.62 -0.74 -7.54
CA THR A 126 20.53 -0.85 -6.07
C THR A 126 21.52 0.09 -5.38
N SER A 127 21.06 0.81 -4.37
CA SER A 127 21.89 1.71 -3.55
C SER A 127 22.32 1.04 -2.25
N LEU A 128 23.62 0.82 -2.07
CA LEU A 128 24.17 0.25 -0.83
C LEU A 128 23.75 1.01 0.43
N TRP A 129 23.74 2.33 0.36
CA TRP A 129 23.48 3.16 1.53
C TRP A 129 22.00 3.42 1.79
N LEU A 130 21.22 3.61 0.72
CA LEU A 130 19.86 4.14 0.78
C LEU A 130 18.78 3.06 0.62
N ASP A 131 19.13 1.84 0.23
CA ASP A 131 18.16 0.75 0.15
C ASP A 131 18.07 -0.03 1.48
N PRO A 132 16.87 -0.51 1.84
CA PRO A 132 16.66 -1.36 2.99
C PRO A 132 17.17 -2.77 2.70
N TRP A 133 18.20 -3.24 3.40
CA TRP A 133 18.81 -4.54 3.13
C TRP A 133 18.08 -5.70 3.79
N PHE A 134 18.14 -5.76 5.13
CA PHE A 134 17.57 -6.84 5.92
C PHE A 134 16.53 -6.28 6.88
N ASN A 135 15.30 -6.82 6.84
CA ASN A 135 14.18 -6.39 7.68
C ASN A 135 13.90 -4.87 7.63
N GLY A 136 14.12 -4.21 6.49
CA GLY A 136 13.91 -2.77 6.36
C GLY A 136 15.06 -1.88 6.86
N VAL A 137 16.20 -2.46 7.26
CA VAL A 137 17.33 -1.71 7.81
C VAL A 137 18.22 -1.14 6.71
N PHE A 138 18.50 0.16 6.79
CA PHE A 138 19.44 0.86 5.90
C PHE A 138 20.86 0.77 6.46
N ILE A 139 21.88 0.64 5.60
CA ILE A 139 23.27 0.63 6.07
C ILE A 139 23.66 2.02 6.60
N ILE A 140 23.17 3.09 5.97
CA ILE A 140 23.43 4.45 6.44
C ILE A 140 22.91 4.72 7.86
N SER A 141 21.85 4.04 8.31
CA SER A 141 21.36 4.24 9.68
C SER A 141 22.23 3.56 10.73
N ARG A 142 23.11 2.62 10.34
CA ARG A 142 24.06 1.96 11.27
C ARG A 142 25.45 2.56 11.22
N TYR A 143 25.88 3.04 10.07
CA TYR A 143 27.28 3.44 9.84
C TYR A 143 27.44 4.85 9.27
N GLY A 144 26.34 5.56 8.97
CA GLY A 144 26.38 6.96 8.56
C GLY A 144 26.42 7.86 9.79
N ASN A 145 27.60 8.42 10.08
CA ASN A 145 27.76 9.57 10.97
C ASN A 145 27.13 10.82 10.36
#